data_AF-A0A972MGW1-F1
#
_entry.id   AF-A0A972MGW1-F1
#
_cell.length_a   1.000
_cell.length_b   1.000
_cell.length_c   1.000
_cell.angle_alpha   90.00
_cell.angle_beta   90.00
_cell.angle_gamma   90.00
#
_symmetry.space_group_name_H-M   'P 1'
#
loop_
_entity.id
_entity.type
_entity.pdbx_description
1 polymer ?
#
loop_
_entity_poly.entity_id
_entity_poly.type
_entity_poly.pdbx_seq_one_letter_code
_entity_poly.pdbx_strand_id
1 'polypeptide(L)'
;MRFEKILWWLFIILFVIGSVLIFFHLLALGALAALYPEVAAFLIGFLGFWLFANRLIFGYGGLANSAAAYAKGHEPSKEELLARSRQTVSKLEDWTITSLLALWQAGLEPFKYAYYLAFFLVFLGAMLFELNFFEGPLAAWAAKGLMLGAAIPTLLVFALDLLANAYLKEAFLREI
;
A
#
# COMPACT_ATOMS: atom_id res chain seq x y z
N MET A 1 -2.69 -44.48 -5.42
CA MET A 1 -1.89 -43.25 -5.67
C MET A 1 -1.60 -42.57 -4.34
N ARG A 2 -0.36 -42.13 -4.09
CA ARG A 2 0.01 -41.43 -2.85
C ARG A 2 -0.84 -40.17 -2.68
N PHE A 3 -1.40 -39.95 -1.50
CA PHE A 3 -2.26 -38.82 -1.13
C PHE A 3 -1.66 -37.45 -1.52
N GLU A 4 -0.33 -37.34 -1.42
CA GLU A 4 0.46 -36.19 -1.88
C GLU A 4 0.24 -35.85 -3.37
N LYS A 5 0.15 -36.85 -4.25
CA LYS A 5 -0.12 -36.62 -5.68
C LYS A 5 -1.52 -36.06 -5.91
N ILE A 6 -2.51 -36.50 -5.11
CA ILE A 6 -3.90 -36.04 -5.24
C ILE A 6 -4.00 -34.57 -4.81
N LEU A 7 -3.40 -34.21 -3.67
CA LEU A 7 -3.32 -32.82 -3.20
C LEU A 7 -2.59 -31.91 -4.20
N TRP A 8 -1.52 -32.41 -4.82
CA TRP A 8 -0.76 -31.64 -5.81
C TRP A 8 -1.57 -31.36 -7.09
N TRP A 9 -2.31 -32.37 -7.58
CA TRP A 9 -3.23 -32.18 -8.71
C TRP A 9 -4.40 -31.27 -8.35
N LEU A 10 -4.95 -31.38 -7.14
CA LEU A 10 -6.01 -30.49 -6.66
C LEU A 10 -5.52 -29.03 -6.62
N PHE A 11 -4.31 -28.79 -6.11
CA PHE A 11 -3.70 -27.47 -6.08
C PHE A 11 -3.53 -26.91 -7.50
N ILE A 12 -3.02 -27.70 -8.45
CA ILE A 12 -2.88 -27.26 -9.85
C ILE A 12 -4.23 -26.91 -10.46
N ILE A 13 -5.24 -27.77 -10.27
CA ILE A 13 -6.58 -27.54 -10.83
C ILE A 13 -7.16 -26.25 -10.26
N LEU A 14 -7.08 -26.04 -8.95
CA LEU A 14 -7.55 -24.82 -8.30
C LEU A 14 -6.77 -23.59 -8.75
N PHE A 15 -5.45 -23.72 -8.92
CA PHE A 15 -4.59 -22.64 -9.39
C PHE A 15 -4.90 -22.25 -10.84
N VAL A 16 -5.09 -23.23 -11.73
CA VAL A 16 -5.45 -22.99 -13.13
C VAL A 16 -6.84 -22.39 -13.23
N ILE A 17 -7.84 -22.94 -12.52
CA ILE A 17 -9.19 -22.38 -12.49
C ILE A 17 -9.17 -20.94 -11.94
N GLY A 18 -8.47 -20.70 -10.84
CA GLY A 18 -8.32 -19.36 -10.28
C GLY A 18 -7.66 -18.39 -11.26
N SER A 19 -6.58 -18.81 -11.92
CA SER A 19 -5.86 -18.00 -12.91
C SER A 19 -6.73 -17.69 -14.13
N VAL A 20 -7.51 -18.65 -14.62
CA VAL A 20 -8.46 -18.48 -15.73
C VAL A 20 -9.60 -17.53 -15.33
N LEU A 21 -10.17 -17.67 -14.13
CA LEU A 21 -11.21 -16.77 -13.63
C LEU A 21 -10.69 -15.33 -13.48
N ILE A 22 -9.48 -15.16 -12.95
CA ILE A 22 -8.81 -13.85 -12.86
C ILE A 22 -8.59 -13.27 -14.26
N PHE A 23 -8.12 -14.08 -15.21
CA PHE A 23 -7.88 -13.67 -16.59
C PHE A 23 -9.17 -13.23 -17.31
N PHE A 24 -10.26 -14.00 -17.18
CA PHE A 24 -11.56 -13.62 -17.73
C PHE A 24 -12.15 -12.38 -17.04
N HIS A 25 -11.92 -12.20 -15.74
CA HIS A 25 -12.30 -10.97 -15.04
C HIS A 25 -11.50 -9.76 -15.52
N LEU A 26 -10.20 -9.92 -15.78
CA LEU A 26 -9.35 -8.87 -16.36
C LEU A 26 -9.79 -8.50 -17.78
N LEU A 27 -10.16 -9.49 -18.59
CA LEU A 27 -10.74 -9.28 -19.93
C LEU A 27 -12.10 -8.58 -19.86
N ALA A 28 -12.97 -9.00 -18.93
CA ALA A 28 -14.27 -8.36 -18.71
C ALA A 28 -14.10 -6.92 -18.21
N LEU A 29 -13.14 -6.66 -17.32
CA LEU A 29 -12.77 -5.32 -16.86
C LEU A 29 -12.22 -4.47 -18.01
N GLY A 30 -11.42 -5.03 -18.90
CA GLY A 30 -10.93 -4.35 -20.11
C GLY A 30 -12.06 -4.00 -21.10
N ALA A 31 -12.99 -4.94 -21.31
CA ALA A 31 -14.17 -4.72 -22.15
C ALA A 31 -15.14 -3.68 -21.55
N LEU A 32 -15.36 -3.73 -20.22
CA LEU A 32 -16.17 -2.75 -19.50
C LEU A 32 -15.49 -1.37 -19.45
N ALA A 33 -14.17 -1.29 -19.30
CA ALA A 33 -13.43 -0.03 -19.38
C ALA A 33 -13.54 0.62 -20.77
N ALA A 34 -13.61 -0.16 -21.84
CA ALA A 34 -13.83 0.35 -23.19
C ALA A 34 -15.27 0.90 -23.40
N LEU A 35 -16.24 0.42 -22.61
CA LEU A 35 -17.65 0.81 -22.70
C LEU A 35 -18.07 1.88 -21.67
N TYR A 36 -17.37 1.96 -20.53
CA TYR A 36 -17.68 2.82 -19.40
C TYR A 36 -16.45 3.63 -18.96
N PRO A 37 -16.40 4.93 -19.28
CA PRO A 37 -15.28 5.82 -18.94
C PRO A 37 -14.96 5.86 -17.45
N GLU A 38 -15.97 5.72 -16.59
CA GLU A 38 -15.82 5.67 -15.13
C GLU A 38 -15.01 4.43 -14.68
N VAL A 39 -15.27 3.26 -15.27
CA VAL A 39 -14.57 2.01 -14.94
C VAL A 39 -13.12 2.07 -15.39
N ALA A 40 -12.86 2.63 -16.58
CA ALA A 40 -11.50 2.88 -17.05
C ALA A 40 -10.75 3.82 -16.12
N ALA A 41 -11.36 4.94 -15.75
CA ALA A 41 -10.77 5.92 -14.85
C ALA A 41 -10.53 5.32 -13.45
N PHE A 42 -11.44 4.49 -12.95
CA PHE A 42 -11.24 3.73 -11.71
C PHE A 42 -10.02 2.84 -11.78
N LEU A 43 -9.86 2.04 -12.83
CA LEU A 43 -8.71 1.15 -12.98
C LEU A 43 -7.39 1.95 -13.08
N ILE A 44 -7.40 3.08 -13.80
CA ILE A 44 -6.25 3.98 -13.89
C ILE A 44 -5.90 4.55 -12.51
N GLY A 45 -6.90 5.01 -11.76
CA GLY A 45 -6.72 5.54 -10.41
C GLY A 45 -6.18 4.48 -9.45
N PHE A 46 -6.77 3.29 -9.48
CA PHE A 46 -6.36 2.16 -8.65
C PHE A 46 -4.93 1.73 -8.96
N LEU A 47 -4.62 1.37 -10.21
CA LEU A 47 -3.30 0.87 -10.60
C LEU A 47 -2.23 1.94 -10.48
N GLY A 48 -2.55 3.18 -10.87
CA GLY A 48 -1.66 4.32 -10.73
C GLY A 48 -1.26 4.51 -9.27
N PHE A 49 -2.23 4.67 -8.38
CA PHE A 49 -1.93 4.84 -6.95
C PHE A 49 -1.34 3.59 -6.32
N TRP A 50 -1.66 2.38 -6.78
CA TRP A 50 -1.05 1.15 -6.29
C TRP A 50 0.46 1.13 -6.53
N LEU A 51 0.91 1.54 -7.73
CA LEU A 51 2.32 1.62 -8.08
C LEU A 51 3.08 2.58 -7.16
N PHE A 52 2.51 3.75 -6.86
CA PHE A 52 3.12 4.72 -5.93
C PHE A 52 3.02 4.28 -4.47
N ALA A 53 1.92 3.62 -4.09
CA ALA A 53 1.68 3.12 -2.73
C ALA A 53 2.63 1.97 -2.36
N ASN A 54 3.15 1.24 -3.33
CA ASN A 54 3.93 0.01 -3.11
C ASN A 54 5.06 0.18 -2.07
N ARG A 55 5.83 1.27 -2.19
CA ARG A 55 6.91 1.59 -1.24
C ARG A 55 6.38 1.88 0.17
N LEU A 56 5.24 2.55 0.28
CA LEU A 56 4.64 2.92 1.56
C LEU A 56 3.98 1.71 2.22
N ILE A 57 3.27 0.87 1.45
CA ILE A 57 2.63 -0.36 1.94
C ILE A 57 3.69 -1.28 2.55
N PHE A 58 4.75 -1.58 1.81
CA PHE A 58 5.81 -2.45 2.32
C PHE A 58 6.70 -1.75 3.36
N GLY A 59 6.87 -0.44 3.26
CA GLY A 59 7.59 0.37 4.25
C GLY A 59 6.90 0.33 5.61
N TYR A 60 5.66 0.80 5.68
CA TYR A 60 4.87 0.84 6.91
C TYR A 60 4.51 -0.57 7.41
N GLY A 61 4.19 -1.52 6.52
CA GLY A 61 3.94 -2.90 6.93
C GLY A 61 5.18 -3.56 7.54
N GLY A 62 6.36 -3.35 6.95
CA GLY A 62 7.62 -3.83 7.51
C GLY A 62 7.94 -3.17 8.86
N LEU A 63 7.79 -1.86 8.93
CA LEU A 63 8.01 -1.07 10.15
C LEU A 63 7.09 -1.51 11.30
N ALA A 64 5.80 -1.69 11.01
CA ALA A 64 4.80 -2.19 11.97
C ALA A 64 5.18 -3.58 12.50
N ASN A 65 5.59 -4.49 11.61
CA ASN A 65 6.01 -5.84 12.00
C ASN A 65 7.27 -5.82 12.87
N SER A 66 8.29 -5.05 12.50
CA SER A 66 9.53 -4.93 13.28
C SER A 66 9.30 -4.27 14.64
N ALA A 67 8.49 -3.21 14.69
CA ALA A 67 8.12 -2.54 15.93
C ALA A 67 7.30 -3.47 16.84
N ALA A 68 6.32 -4.20 16.29
CA ALA A 68 5.54 -5.17 17.05
C ALA A 68 6.38 -6.34 17.56
N ALA A 69 7.33 -6.84 16.76
CA ALA A 69 8.27 -7.89 17.18
C ALA A 69 9.12 -7.42 18.37
N TYR A 70 9.64 -6.19 18.28
CA TYR A 70 10.38 -5.56 19.37
C TYR A 70 9.49 -5.34 20.59
N ALA A 71 8.27 -4.82 20.47
CA ALA A 71 7.36 -4.68 21.61
C ALA A 71 7.09 -6.04 22.31
N LYS A 72 7.09 -7.15 21.56
CA LYS A 72 6.86 -8.52 22.07
C LYS A 72 8.10 -9.25 22.56
N GLY A 73 9.25 -8.59 22.71
CA GLY A 73 10.44 -9.24 23.24
C GLY A 73 11.47 -9.71 22.21
N HIS A 74 11.14 -9.69 20.91
CA HIS A 74 12.03 -10.18 19.86
C HIS A 74 12.90 -9.04 19.35
N GLU A 75 14.23 -9.16 19.45
CA GLU A 75 15.14 -8.13 18.95
C GLU A 75 15.32 -8.26 17.43
N PRO A 76 14.90 -7.25 16.63
CA PRO A 76 15.22 -7.21 15.22
C PRO A 76 16.72 -6.95 15.02
N SER A 77 17.31 -7.45 13.94
CA SER A 77 18.71 -7.13 13.60
C SER A 77 18.87 -5.63 13.32
N LYS A 78 19.85 -5.00 14.00
CA LYS A 78 20.19 -3.59 13.78
C LYS A 78 20.68 -3.34 12.36
N GLU A 79 21.41 -4.30 11.77
CA GLU A 79 21.93 -4.24 10.41
C GLU A 79 20.79 -4.25 9.39
N GLU A 80 19.79 -5.12 9.59
CA GLU A 80 18.59 -5.17 8.73
C GLU A 80 17.78 -3.86 8.81
N LEU A 81 17.59 -3.33 10.02
CA LEU A 81 16.91 -2.04 10.22
C LEU A 81 17.66 -0.88 9.57
N LEU A 82 19.00 -0.86 9.67
CA LEU A 82 19.81 0.15 9.01
C LEU A 82 19.68 0.08 7.49
N ALA A 83 19.78 -1.13 6.91
CA ALA A 83 19.62 -1.33 5.48
C ALA A 83 18.27 -0.82 4.96
N ARG A 84 17.21 -0.95 5.77
CA ARG A 84 15.86 -0.43 5.45
C ARG A 84 15.77 1.09 5.55
N SER A 85 16.52 1.71 6.47
CA SER A 85 16.56 3.17 6.66
C SER A 85 17.29 3.93 5.55
N ARG A 86 18.13 3.24 4.75
CA ARG A 86 18.96 3.81 3.67
C ARG A 86 19.90 4.94 4.11
N GLN A 87 20.23 5.04 5.40
CA GLN A 87 21.21 5.98 5.91
C GLN A 87 22.54 5.29 6.25
N THR A 88 23.64 5.97 5.96
CA THR A 88 24.99 5.52 6.36
C THR A 88 25.26 6.05 7.77
N VAL A 89 25.04 5.21 8.78
CA VAL A 89 25.37 5.54 10.17
C VAL A 89 26.77 5.00 10.46
N SER A 90 27.69 5.88 10.87
CA SER A 90 29.10 5.54 11.09
C SER A 90 29.36 4.74 12.36
N LYS A 91 28.40 4.70 13.30
CA LYS A 91 28.46 3.93 14.56
C LYS A 91 27.09 3.37 14.91
N LEU A 92 26.83 2.14 14.50
CA LEU A 92 25.56 1.41 14.72
C LEU A 92 25.37 0.97 16.18
N GLU A 93 26.47 0.76 16.91
CA GLU A 93 26.46 0.27 18.29
C GLU A 93 25.77 1.24 19.26
N ASP A 94 25.93 2.54 19.04
CA ASP A 94 25.40 3.60 19.90
C ASP A 94 23.88 3.81 19.71
N TRP A 95 23.29 3.26 18.65
CA TRP A 95 21.89 3.49 18.31
C TRP A 95 20.99 2.42 18.90
N THR A 96 19.90 2.88 19.50
CA THR A 96 18.86 1.98 20.00
C THR A 96 17.95 1.49 18.88
N ILE A 97 17.26 0.36 19.10
CA ILE A 97 16.37 -0.24 18.10
C ILE A 97 15.24 0.72 17.73
N THR A 98 14.67 1.41 18.72
CA THR A 98 13.60 2.39 18.53
C THR A 98 14.09 3.60 17.72
N SER A 99 15.34 4.04 17.94
CA SER A 99 15.97 5.11 17.16
C SER A 99 16.12 4.70 15.69
N LEU A 100 16.53 3.46 15.42
CA LEU A 100 16.63 2.92 14.06
C LEU A 100 15.26 2.78 13.39
N LEU A 101 14.25 2.34 14.15
CA LEU A 101 12.86 2.26 13.67
C LEU A 101 12.29 3.67 13.35
N ALA A 102 12.55 4.66 14.19
CA ALA A 102 12.15 6.05 13.95
C ALA A 102 12.88 6.64 12.73
N LEU A 103 14.15 6.29 12.53
CA LEU A 103 14.91 6.70 11.36
C LEU A 103 14.34 6.10 10.07
N TRP A 104 13.94 4.83 10.11
CA TRP A 104 13.25 4.19 8.99
C TRP A 104 11.91 4.88 8.72
N GLN A 105 11.13 5.20 9.76
CA GLN A 105 9.89 5.98 9.60
C GLN A 105 10.14 7.33 8.93
N ALA A 106 11.15 8.08 9.38
CA ALA A 106 11.54 9.36 8.81
C ALA A 106 11.89 9.23 7.32
N GLY A 107 12.52 8.13 6.92
CA GLY A 107 12.80 7.81 5.52
C GLY A 107 11.56 7.55 4.64
N LEU A 108 10.40 7.26 5.24
CA LEU A 108 9.12 7.07 4.54
C LEU A 108 8.32 8.37 4.41
N GLU A 109 8.55 9.35 5.28
CA GLU A 109 7.76 10.59 5.33
C GLU A 109 7.71 11.39 4.02
N PRO A 110 8.81 11.61 3.28
CA PRO A 110 8.74 12.35 2.01
C PRO A 110 7.81 11.67 1.00
N PHE A 111 7.82 10.34 0.97
CA PHE A 111 6.95 9.55 0.09
C PHE A 111 5.50 9.61 0.55
N LYS A 112 5.25 9.60 1.87
CA LYS A 112 3.92 9.77 2.46
C LYS A 112 3.31 11.11 2.03
N TYR A 113 4.04 12.20 2.20
CA TYR A 113 3.54 13.54 1.85
C TYR A 113 3.29 13.69 0.35
N ALA A 114 4.21 13.24 -0.50
CA ALA A 114 4.01 13.27 -1.96
C ALA A 114 2.79 12.44 -2.39
N TYR A 115 2.63 11.25 -1.81
CA TYR A 115 1.53 10.35 -2.10
C TYR A 115 0.17 10.94 -1.69
N TYR A 116 0.05 11.46 -0.47
CA TYR A 116 -1.20 12.08 -0.02
C TYR A 116 -1.50 13.40 -0.73
N LEU A 117 -0.48 14.17 -1.13
CA LEU A 117 -0.68 15.35 -1.97
C LEU A 117 -1.28 14.96 -3.33
N ALA A 118 -0.74 13.92 -3.97
CA ALA A 118 -1.30 13.42 -5.23
C ALA A 118 -2.75 12.95 -5.06
N PHE A 119 -3.04 12.21 -3.99
CA PHE A 119 -4.42 11.79 -3.68
C PHE A 119 -5.34 12.99 -3.46
N PHE A 120 -4.88 13.97 -2.68
CA PHE A 120 -5.64 15.17 -2.37
C PHE A 120 -5.98 15.97 -3.63
N LEU A 121 -5.05 16.07 -4.58
CA LEU A 121 -5.31 16.75 -5.86
C LEU A 121 -6.36 16.01 -6.71
N VAL A 122 -6.31 14.68 -6.75
CA VAL A 122 -7.34 13.87 -7.43
C VAL A 122 -8.70 14.03 -6.75
N PHE A 123 -8.72 13.97 -5.42
CA PHE A 123 -9.93 14.18 -4.61
C PHE A 123 -10.53 15.57 -4.83
N LEU A 124 -9.70 16.62 -4.79
CA LEU A 124 -10.13 17.99 -5.04
C LEU A 124 -10.68 18.14 -6.46
N GLY A 125 -10.00 17.56 -7.45
CA GLY A 125 -10.46 17.54 -8.84
C GLY A 125 -11.86 16.93 -8.96
N ALA A 126 -12.06 15.74 -8.39
CA ALA A 126 -13.37 15.08 -8.38
C ALA A 126 -14.45 15.92 -7.67
N MET A 127 -14.10 16.57 -6.55
CA MET A 127 -15.04 17.44 -5.84
C MET A 127 -15.45 18.67 -6.64
N LEU A 128 -14.53 19.28 -7.40
CA LEU A 128 -14.86 20.43 -8.25
C LEU A 128 -15.87 20.04 -9.34
N PHE A 129 -15.76 18.84 -9.90
CA PHE A 129 -16.76 18.32 -10.84
C PHE A 129 -18.11 18.03 -10.17
N GLU A 130 -18.13 17.39 -8.99
CA GLU A 130 -19.37 17.13 -8.23
C GLU A 130 -20.09 18.42 -7.81
N LEU A 131 -19.35 19.50 -7.55
CA LEU A 131 -19.90 20.83 -7.24
C LEU A 131 -20.31 21.65 -8.47
N ASN A 132 -20.25 21.07 -9.67
CA ASN A 132 -20.56 21.72 -10.95
C ASN A 132 -19.72 22.97 -11.25
N PHE A 133 -18.46 23.04 -10.77
CA PHE A 133 -17.55 24.12 -11.20
C PHE A 133 -17.13 23.98 -12.68
N PHE A 134 -17.23 22.78 -13.24
CA PHE A 134 -16.95 22.49 -14.64
C PHE A 134 -18.14 21.79 -15.30
N GLU A 135 -18.46 22.15 -16.54
CA GLU A 135 -19.50 21.50 -17.32
C GLU A 135 -18.94 20.27 -18.06
N GLY A 136 -19.61 19.12 -17.96
CA GLY A 136 -19.24 17.90 -18.69
C GLY A 136 -19.51 16.61 -17.92
N PRO A 137 -20.63 15.90 -18.17
CA PRO A 137 -21.00 14.70 -17.40
C PRO A 137 -19.99 13.56 -17.54
N LEU A 138 -19.38 13.40 -18.72
CA LEU A 138 -18.35 12.39 -18.96
C LEU A 138 -17.07 12.64 -18.13
N ALA A 139 -16.64 13.90 -18.02
CA ALA A 139 -15.46 14.26 -17.23
C ALA A 139 -15.74 14.10 -15.72
N ALA A 140 -16.95 14.42 -15.27
CA ALA A 140 -17.37 14.21 -13.89
C ALA A 140 -17.36 12.72 -13.50
N TRP A 141 -17.92 11.84 -14.34
CA TRP A 141 -17.91 10.40 -14.11
C TRP A 141 -16.50 9.81 -14.11
N ALA A 142 -15.64 10.25 -15.03
CA ALA A 142 -14.24 9.84 -15.05
C ALA A 142 -13.49 10.32 -13.79
N ALA A 143 -13.68 11.56 -13.36
CA ALA A 143 -13.03 12.10 -12.16
C ALA A 143 -13.46 11.34 -10.89
N LYS A 144 -14.74 10.98 -10.79
CA LYS A 144 -15.28 10.15 -9.71
C LYS A 144 -14.67 8.76 -9.71
N GLY A 145 -14.64 8.09 -10.85
CA GLY A 145 -14.01 6.78 -11.01
C GLY A 145 -12.54 6.82 -10.56
N LEU A 146 -11.78 7.79 -11.08
CA LEU A 146 -10.36 7.99 -10.72
C LEU A 146 -10.17 8.17 -9.21
N MET A 147 -10.99 9.00 -8.57
CA MET A 147 -10.92 9.26 -7.12
C MET A 147 -11.22 8.01 -6.30
N LEU A 148 -12.28 7.26 -6.65
CA LEU A 148 -12.62 6.02 -5.97
C LEU A 148 -11.53 4.95 -6.14
N GLY A 149 -10.96 4.83 -7.34
CA GLY A 149 -9.84 3.94 -7.62
C GLY A 149 -8.62 4.27 -6.78
N ALA A 150 -8.27 5.55 -6.70
CA ALA A 150 -7.16 6.04 -5.90
C ALA A 150 -7.39 5.90 -4.37
N ALA A 151 -8.64 5.97 -3.92
CA ALA A 151 -8.98 5.89 -2.50
C ALA A 151 -8.64 4.55 -1.86
N ILE A 152 -8.78 3.43 -2.58
CA ILE A 152 -8.51 2.09 -2.05
C ILE A 152 -7.05 1.92 -1.57
N PRO A 153 -6.02 2.08 -2.43
CA PRO A 153 -4.63 2.01 -1.97
C PRO A 153 -4.31 3.11 -0.95
N THR A 154 -4.96 4.27 -1.04
CA THR A 154 -4.72 5.37 -0.11
C THR A 154 -5.17 5.04 1.31
N LEU A 155 -6.35 4.44 1.46
CA LEU A 155 -6.87 3.96 2.74
C LEU A 155 -5.98 2.84 3.31
N LEU A 156 -5.45 1.96 2.46
CA LEU A 156 -4.51 0.93 2.88
C LEU A 156 -3.21 1.53 3.42
N VAL A 157 -2.62 2.51 2.70
CA VAL A 157 -1.43 3.24 3.17
C VAL A 157 -1.71 3.92 4.51
N PHE A 158 -2.87 4.58 4.64
CA PHE A 158 -3.28 5.25 5.88
C PHE A 158 -3.42 4.28 7.06
N ALA A 159 -4.08 3.14 6.85
CA ALA A 159 -4.23 2.13 7.89
C ALA A 159 -2.87 1.57 8.36
N LEU A 160 -1.96 1.33 7.42
CA LEU A 160 -0.61 0.83 7.74
C LEU A 160 0.25 1.88 8.45
N ASP A 161 0.16 3.17 8.06
CA ASP A 161 0.83 4.25 8.77
C ASP A 161 0.32 4.35 10.22
N LEU A 162 -0.99 4.31 10.44
CA LEU A 162 -1.57 4.30 11.79
C LEU A 162 -1.08 3.10 12.61
N LEU A 163 -1.07 1.91 12.01
CA LEU A 163 -0.62 0.68 12.66
C LEU A 163 0.87 0.76 13.03
N ALA A 164 1.71 1.24 12.11
CA ALA A 164 3.13 1.42 12.34
C ALA A 164 3.38 2.42 13.49
N ASN A 165 2.67 3.55 13.50
CA ASN A 165 2.75 4.54 14.58
C ASN A 165 2.34 3.97 15.94
N ALA A 166 1.28 3.14 15.98
CA ALA A 166 0.84 2.50 17.22
C ALA A 166 1.92 1.56 17.78
N TYR A 167 2.46 0.67 16.95
CA TYR A 167 3.51 -0.26 17.40
C TYR A 167 4.84 0.41 17.71
N LEU A 168 5.17 1.52 17.02
CA LEU A 168 6.34 2.32 17.39
C LEU A 168 6.21 2.89 18.79
N LYS A 169 5.03 3.43 19.15
CA LYS A 169 4.80 3.91 20.52
C LYS A 169 4.94 2.80 21.55
N GLU A 170 4.41 1.60 21.28
CA GLU A 170 4.60 0.44 22.15
C GLU A 170 6.08 0.04 22.28
N ALA A 171 6.82 0.06 21.17
CA ALA A 171 8.25 -0.21 21.15
C ALA A 171 9.06 0.80 21.98
N PHE A 172 8.72 2.09 21.92
CA PHE A 172 9.32 3.13 22.77
C PHE A 172 9.02 2.91 24.25
N LEU A 173 7.79 2.53 24.60
CA LEU A 173 7.41 2.28 26.00
C LEU A 173 8.14 1.07 26.61
N ARG A 174 8.54 0.09 25.79
CA ARG A 174 9.35 -1.06 26.25
C ARG A 174 10.78 -0.67 26.63
N GLU A 175 11.31 0.37 26.01
CA GLU A 175 12.71 0.79 26.17
C GLU A 175 12.95 1.64 27.42
N ILE A 176 11.89 2.28 27.95
CA ILE A 176 11.88 3.06 29.20
C ILE A 176 11.72 2.10 30.39
#